data_AF-A0A522F487-F1
#
_entry.id   AF-A0A522F487-F1
#
_cell.length_a   1.000
_cell.length_b   1.000
_cell.length_c   1.000
_cell.angle_alpha   90.00
_cell.angle_beta   90.00
_cell.angle_gamma   90.00
#
_symmetry.space_group_name_H-M   'P 1'
#
loop_
_entity.id
_entity.type
_entity.pdbx_description
1 polymer ?
#
loop_
_entity_poly.entity_id
_entity_poly.type
_entity_poly.pdbx_seq_one_letter_code
_entity_poly.pdbx_strand_id
1 'polypeptide(L)' 'MSAPTKRETDRARINEQINVPEVRLIDVDGNQAGVISTREALRAAEESGLDLVEISPTARPPVCRIMDYG' A
#
# COMPACT_ATOMS: atom_id res chain seq x y z
N MET A 1 -23.78 19.39 17.46
CA MET A 1 -22.33 19.11 17.51
C MET A 1 -22.04 18.13 16.38
N SER A 2 -21.58 18.63 15.24
CA SER A 2 -21.31 17.81 14.06
C SER A 2 -19.90 17.25 14.16
N ALA A 3 -19.78 15.93 14.14
CA ALA A 3 -18.51 15.21 14.19
C ALA A 3 -17.53 15.75 13.11
N PRO A 4 -16.22 15.80 13.37
CA PRO A 4 -15.28 16.19 12.34
C PRO A 4 -15.32 15.12 11.25
N THR A 5 -15.93 15.46 10.12
CA THR A 5 -15.75 14.74 8.86
C THR A 5 -14.26 14.83 8.54
N LYS A 6 -13.54 13.73 8.76
CA LYS A 6 -12.14 13.55 8.35
C LYS A 6 -12.08 13.51 6.82
N ARG A 7 -12.35 14.64 6.19
CA ARG A 7 -12.18 14.90 4.76
C ARG A 7 -10.74 15.38 4.55
N GLU A 8 -10.08 14.80 3.54
CA GLU A 8 -8.97 15.40 2.76
C GLU A 8 -7.49 15.31 3.20
N THR A 9 -7.02 14.41 4.08
CA THR A 9 -5.54 14.36 4.34
C THR A 9 -4.89 12.99 4.51
N ASP A 10 -5.52 11.91 4.04
CA ASP A 10 -4.84 10.61 3.97
C ASP A 10 -5.02 10.06 2.55
N ARG A 11 -4.38 10.71 1.57
CA ARG A 11 -4.17 10.03 0.29
C ARG A 11 -3.29 8.83 0.60
N ALA A 12 -3.74 7.64 0.22
CA ALA A 12 -2.96 6.42 0.40
C ALA A 12 -1.57 6.65 -0.19
N ARG A 13 -0.52 6.29 0.54
CA ARG A 13 0.84 6.37 -0.01
C ARG A 13 0.95 5.34 -1.11
N ILE A 14 1.44 5.76 -2.27
CA ILE A 14 1.64 4.87 -3.41
C ILE A 14 3.09 4.81 -3.84
N ASN A 15 3.49 3.68 -4.39
CA ASN A 15 4.79 3.48 -5.03
C ASN A 15 5.94 4.02 -4.15
N GLU A 16 6.73 4.95 -4.69
CA GLU A 16 7.89 5.55 -4.02
C GLU A 16 7.55 6.39 -2.77
N GLN A 17 6.27 6.71 -2.53
CA GLN A 17 5.85 7.38 -1.30
C GLN A 17 5.94 6.46 -0.07
N ILE A 18 6.00 5.15 -0.29
CA ILE A 18 6.10 4.14 0.76
C ILE A 18 7.59 4.02 1.15
N ASN A 19 7.99 4.73 2.21
CA ASN A 19 9.38 4.76 2.69
C ASN A 19 9.54 3.98 4.01
N VAL A 20 9.29 2.68 3.95
CA VAL A 20 9.53 1.74 5.05
C VAL A 20 10.39 0.58 4.54
N PRO A 21 11.12 -0.14 5.41
CA PRO A 21 11.97 -1.25 4.96
C PRO A 21 11.15 -2.47 4.51
N GLU A 22 10.04 -2.74 5.20
CA GLU A 22 9.21 -3.92 4.99
C GLU A 22 7.72 -3.56 5.01
N VAL A 23 6.96 -4.26 4.18
CA VAL A 23 5.51 -4.13 4.05
C VAL A 23 4.87 -5.51 4.01
N ARG A 24 3.64 -5.59 4.49
CA ARG A 24 2.79 -6.75 4.21
C ARG A 24 2.14 -6.56 2.86
N LEU A 25 2.54 -7.38 1.88
CA LEU A 25 2.03 -7.32 0.51
C LEU A 25 0.77 -8.17 0.36
N ILE A 26 -0.23 -7.58 -0.29
CA ILE A 26 -1.37 -8.27 -0.89
C ILE A 26 -1.20 -8.17 -2.42
N ASP A 27 -1.23 -9.30 -3.09
CA ASP A 27 -1.12 -9.37 -4.56
C ASP A 27 -2.38 -8.84 -5.26
N VAL A 28 -2.36 -8.89 -6.60
CA VAL A 28 -3.45 -8.44 -7.47
C VAL A 28 -4.70 -9.31 -7.37
N ASP A 29 -4.53 -10.59 -7.03
CA ASP A 29 -5.60 -11.57 -6.84
C ASP A 29 -6.23 -11.49 -5.44
N GLY A 30 -5.65 -10.68 -4.55
CA GLY A 30 -6.09 -10.52 -3.17
C GLY A 30 -5.46 -11.51 -2.18
N ASN A 31 -4.49 -12.33 -2.61
CA ASN A 31 -3.75 -13.22 -1.72
C ASN A 31 -2.69 -12.46 -0.93
N GLN A 32 -2.43 -12.94 0.28
CA GLN A 32 -1.37 -12.41 1.11
C GLN A 32 -0.03 -13.01 0.68
N ALA A 33 0.80 -12.24 -0.01
CA ALA A 33 2.16 -12.62 -0.38
C ALA A 33 3.10 -12.68 0.86
N GLY A 34 2.67 -12.09 1.98
CA GLY A 34 3.39 -12.10 3.25
C GLY A 34 4.09 -10.77 3.54
N VAL A 35 5.08 -10.79 4.43
CA VAL A 35 5.92 -9.62 4.72
C VAL A 35 7.15 -9.68 3.83
N ILE A 36 7.32 -8.67 3.00
CA ILE A 36 8.45 -8.55 2.07
C ILE A 36 9.03 -7.14 2.14
N SER A 37 10.22 -6.96 1.58
CA SER A 37 10.81 -5.62 1.44
C SER A 37 9.98 -4.74 0.51
N THR A 38 9.90 -3.45 0.81
CA THR A 38 9.17 -2.49 -0.04
C THR A 38 9.66 -2.49 -1.48
N ARG A 39 10.96 -2.69 -1.70
CA ARG A 39 11.54 -2.84 -3.05
C ARG A 39 10.96 -4.02 -3.82
N GLU A 40 10.80 -5.17 -3.17
CA GLU A 40 10.19 -6.34 -3.80
C GLU A 40 8.70 -6.11 -4.08
N ALA A 41 8.00 -5.42 -3.17
CA ALA A 41 6.61 -5.03 -3.37
C ALA A 41 6.43 -4.07 -4.55
N LEU A 42 7.32 -3.08 -4.68
CA LEU A 42 7.34 -2.14 -5.80
C LEU A 42 7.60 -2.88 -7.10
N ARG A 43 8.62 -3.73 -7.13
CA ARG A 43 8.94 -4.53 -8.32
C ARG A 43 7.78 -5.41 -8.75
N ALA A 44 7.08 -6.07 -7.82
CA ALA A 44 5.92 -6.89 -8.13
C ALA A 44 4.75 -6.06 -8.71
N ALA A 45 4.55 -4.84 -8.21
CA ALA A 45 3.57 -3.91 -8.76
C ALA A 45 3.96 -3.46 -10.17
N GLU A 46 5.22 -3.08 -10.39
CA GLU A 46 5.77 -2.71 -11.70
C GLU A 46 5.69 -3.85 -12.72
N GLU A 47 6.03 -5.10 -12.33
CA GLU A 47 5.91 -6.29 -13.18
C GLU A 47 4.46 -6.58 -13.57
N SER A 48 3.50 -6.20 -12.73
CA SER A 48 2.07 -6.31 -13.00
C SER A 48 1.50 -5.10 -13.76
N GLY A 49 2.27 -4.03 -13.94
CA GLY A 49 1.80 -2.77 -14.53
C GLY A 49 0.76 -2.04 -13.68
N LEU A 50 0.80 -2.21 -12.36
CA LEU A 50 -0.14 -1.65 -11.38
C LEU A 50 0.61 -0.83 -10.31
N ASP A 51 -0.14 -0.16 -9.43
CA ASP A 51 0.44 0.62 -8.34
C ASP A 51 0.52 -0.19 -7.04
N LEU A 52 1.59 0.05 -6.27
CA LEU A 52 1.67 -0.39 -4.89
C LEU A 52 0.97 0.63 -4.00
N VAL A 53 -0.15 0.27 -3.40
CA VAL A 53 -0.97 1.17 -2.59
C VAL A 53 -0.95 0.77 -1.12
N GLU A 54 -0.53 1.69 -0.24
CA GLU A 54 -0.59 1.51 1.20
C GLU A 54 -2.03 1.67 1.71
N ILE A 55 -2.70 0.55 1.97
CA ILE A 55 -4.10 0.52 2.45
C ILE A 55 -4.20 0.62 3.97
N SER A 56 -3.12 0.36 4.71
CA SER A 56 -3.12 0.46 6.18
C SER A 56 -1.76 0.95 6.70
N PRO A 57 -1.55 2.27 6.78
CA PRO A 57 -0.33 2.87 7.33
C PRO A 57 -0.14 2.62 8.83
N THR A 58 -1.22 2.30 9.55
CA THR A 58 -1.20 2.10 11.01
C THR A 58 -0.73 0.70 11.42
N ALA A 59 -0.65 -0.24 10.49
CA ALA A 59 -0.18 -1.59 10.75
C ALA A 59 1.35 -1.64 10.90
N ARG A 60 1.85 -2.62 11.66
CA ARG A 60 3.29 -2.91 11.76
C ARG A 60 3.54 -4.38 11.41
N PRO A 61 4.09 -4.69 10.22
CA PRO A 61 4.44 -3.78 9.11
C PRO A 61 3.19 -3.18 8.42
N PRO A 62 3.31 -2.01 7.73
CA PRO A 62 2.21 -1.42 6.96
C PRO A 62 1.69 -2.39 5.91
N VAL A 63 0.38 -2.35 5.64
CA VAL A 63 -0.22 -3.21 4.62
C VAL A 63 -0.30 -2.48 3.30
N CYS A 64 0.33 -3.05 2.29
CA CYS A 64 0.31 -2.58 0.92
C CYS A 64 -0.39 -3.61 0.03
N ARG A 65 -1.15 -3.13 -0.95
CA ARG A 65 -1.81 -3.97 -1.95
C ARG A 65 -1.44 -3.48 -3.35
N ILE A 66 -1.19 -4.42 -4.26
CA ILE A 66 -1.02 -4.11 -5.68
C ILE A 66 -2.40 -3.90 -6.29
N MET A 67 -2.70 -2.69 -6.74
CA MET A 67 -3.94 -2.36 -7.42
C MET A 67 -3.78 -1.11 -8.29
N ASP A 68 -4.71 -0.88 -9.21
CA ASP A 68 -4.77 0.37 -9.95
C ASP A 68 -5.28 1.50 -9.01
N TYR A 69 -4.50 2.59 -8.86
CA TYR A 69 -4.85 3.77 -8.05
C TYR A 69 -5.08 5.02 -8.92
N GLY A 70 -5.28 4.85 -10.23
CA GLY A 70 -5.51 5.90 -11.23
C GLY A 70 -6.91 6.52 -11.21
#